data_AF-A0A1W9SAE0-F1
#
_entry.id   AF-A0A1W9SAE0-F1
#
_cell.length_a   1.000
_cell.length_b   1.000
_cell.length_c   1.000
_cell.angle_alpha   90.00
_cell.angle_beta   90.00
_cell.angle_gamma   90.00
#
_symmetry.space_group_name_H-M   'P 1'
#
loop_
_entity.id
_entity.type
_entity.pdbx_description
1 polymer ?
#
loop_
_entity_poly.entity_id
_entity_poly.type
_entity_poly.pdbx_seq_one_letter_code
_entity_poly.pdbx_strand_id
1 'polypeptide(L)' 'MLIENLIVDIFKSSRKNYGTRKIKKELSKNDYKVSRRKIGRIMKKYNLISTYTIKQYKNHKSKSKPNA' A
#
# COMPACT_ATOMS: atom_id res chain seq x y z
N MET A 1 15.94 17.79 -0.73
CA MET A 1 14.76 17.04 -1.19
C MET A 1 14.60 15.78 -0.37
N LEU A 2 13.53 15.66 0.42
CA LEU A 2 13.33 14.48 1.28
C LEU A 2 12.70 13.33 0.49
N ILE A 3 13.29 12.13 0.61
CA ILE A 3 12.71 10.84 0.18
C ILE A 3 11.27 10.65 0.69
N GLU A 4 10.91 11.29 1.81
CA GLU A 4 9.55 11.27 2.36
C GLU A 4 8.51 11.85 1.39
N ASN A 5 8.81 12.99 0.74
CA ASN A 5 7.89 13.63 -0.20
C ASN A 5 7.68 12.76 -1.44
N LEU A 6 8.76 12.21 -2.00
CA LEU A 6 8.72 11.25 -3.11
C LEU A 6 7.83 10.03 -2.80
N ILE A 7 7.91 9.51 -1.57
CA ILE A 7 7.06 8.38 -1.15
C ILE A 7 5.58 8.81 -1.10
N VAL A 8 5.28 9.99 -0.55
CA VAL A 8 3.92 10.54 -0.50
C VAL A 8 3.37 10.77 -1.92
N ASP A 9 4.18 11.33 -2.82
CA ASP A 9 3.80 11.64 -4.19
C ASP A 9 3.54 10.38 -5.01
N ILE A 10 4.44 9.38 -4.94
CA ILE A 10 4.24 8.07 -5.57
C ILE A 10 2.99 7.38 -5.00
N PHE A 11 2.75 7.49 -3.69
CA PHE A 11 1.59 6.89 -3.08
C PHE A 11 0.28 7.55 -3.55
N LYS A 12 0.24 8.88 -3.63
CA LYS A 12 -0.91 9.65 -4.14
C LYS A 12 -1.15 9.41 -5.64
N SER A 13 -0.10 9.47 -6.46
CA SER A 13 -0.20 9.23 -7.91
C SER A 13 -0.68 7.81 -8.23
N SER A 14 -0.32 6.83 -7.39
CA SER A 14 -0.81 5.47 -7.51
C SER A 14 -2.30 5.30 -7.15
N ARG A 15 -3.02 6.33 -6.68
CA ARG A 15 -4.39 6.22 -6.13
C ARG A 15 -4.44 5.26 -4.93
N LYS A 16 -3.44 5.33 -4.04
CA LYS A 16 -3.34 4.55 -2.78
C LYS A 16 -3.25 3.02 -2.98
N ASN A 17 -3.00 2.53 -4.19
CA ASN A 17 -2.92 1.09 -4.47
C ASN A 17 -1.48 0.53 -4.29
N TYR A 18 -0.48 1.38 -4.09
CA TYR A 18 0.91 0.94 -3.88
C TYR A 18 1.24 0.80 -2.40
N GLY A 19 1.71 -0.39 -2.03
CA GLY A 19 2.38 -0.65 -0.76
C GLY A 19 3.90 -0.56 -0.89
N THR A 20 4.62 -0.85 0.21
CA THR A 20 6.08 -0.72 0.32
C THR A 20 6.88 -1.42 -0.80
N ARG A 21 6.38 -2.53 -1.35
CA ARG A 21 7.02 -3.26 -2.47
C ARG A 21 6.99 -2.46 -3.78
N LYS A 22 5.82 -1.92 -4.14
CA LYS A 22 5.65 -1.18 -5.39
C LYS A 22 6.32 0.20 -5.31
N ILE A 23 6.22 0.87 -4.17
CA ILE A 23 6.92 2.14 -3.91
C ILE A 23 8.44 1.96 -4.04
N LYS A 24 9.01 0.87 -3.49
CA LYS A 24 10.44 0.58 -3.68
C LYS A 24 10.82 0.47 -5.15
N LYS A 25 10.01 -0.22 -5.96
CA LYS A 25 10.27 -0.39 -7.41
C LYS A 25 10.27 0.96 -8.13
N GLU A 26 9.32 1.84 -7.83
CA GLU A 26 9.29 3.20 -8.41
C GLU A 26 10.48 4.06 -7.94
N LEU A 27 10.85 3.98 -6.66
CA LEU A 27 12.03 4.69 -6.15
C LEU A 27 13.31 4.20 -6.84
N SER A 28 13.45 2.90 -7.07
CA SER A 28 14.62 2.34 -7.76
C SER A 28 14.70 2.73 -9.24
N LYS A 29 13.58 3.05 -9.90
CA LYS A 29 13.60 3.61 -11.27
C LYS A 29 14.12 5.05 -11.31
N ASN A 30 14.00 5.77 -10.18
CA ASN A 30 14.48 7.13 -9.99
C ASN A 30 15.83 7.15 -9.25
N ASP A 31 16.58 6.04 -9.32
CA ASP A 31 17.90 5.84 -8.66
C ASP A 31 17.93 5.99 -7.12
N TYR A 32 16.78 6.02 -6.46
CA TYR A 32 16.72 6.04 -4.99
C TYR A 32 16.84 4.62 -4.41
N LYS A 33 17.96 4.38 -3.72
CA LYS A 33 18.20 3.13 -2.97
C LYS A 33 17.61 3.24 -1.55
N VAL A 34 16.37 2.80 -1.39
CA VAL A 34 15.66 2.83 -0.08
C VAL A 34 15.16 1.43 0.32
N SER A 35 15.31 1.07 1.59
CA SER A 35 14.84 -0.21 2.11
C SER A 35 13.32 -0.23 2.30
N ARG A 36 12.70 -1.42 2.17
CA ARG A 36 11.26 -1.59 2.43
C ARG A 36 10.88 -1.17 3.85
N ARG A 37 11.76 -1.41 4.84
CA ARG A 37 11.55 -0.99 6.25
C ARG A 37 11.49 0.54 6.38
N LYS A 38 12.40 1.28 5.73
CA LYS A 38 12.39 2.74 5.78
C LYS A 38 11.15 3.32 5.12
N ILE A 39 10.74 2.78 3.97
CA ILE A 39 9.48 3.14 3.31
C ILE A 39 8.29 2.86 4.25
N GLY A 40 8.25 1.70 4.90
CA GLY A 40 7.18 1.37 5.85
C GLY A 40 7.09 2.32 7.05
N ARG A 41 8.24 2.73 7.62
CA ARG A 41 8.26 3.73 8.71
C ARG A 41 7.70 5.08 8.25
N ILE A 42 8.06 5.51 7.05
CA ILE A 42 7.56 6.76 6.46
C ILE A 42 6.06 6.65 6.19
N MET A 43 5.60 5.55 5.57
CA MET A 43 4.16 5.31 5.38
C MET A 43 3.39 5.34 6.70
N LYS A 44 3.95 4.75 7.77
CA LYS A 44 3.35 4.79 9.11
C LYS A 44 3.34 6.22 9.69
N LYS A 45 4.45 6.96 9.58
CA LYS A 45 4.58 8.36 10.04
C LYS A 45 3.52 9.27 9.42
N TYR A 46 3.20 9.07 8.15
CA TYR A 46 2.25 9.88 7.39
C TYR A 46 0.86 9.25 7.23
N ASN A 47 0.54 8.18 7.96
CA ASN A 47 -0.74 7.46 7.85
C ASN A 47 -1.12 7.07 6.40
N LEU A 48 -0.13 6.66 5.60
CA LEU A 48 -0.33 6.18 4.23
C LEU A 48 -0.78 4.72 4.26
N ILE A 49 -2.08 4.49 4.16
CA ILE A 49 -2.68 3.16 4.19
C ILE A 49 -3.09 2.74 2.77
N SER A 50 -2.48 1.66 2.28
CA SER A 50 -2.80 1.14 0.93
C SER A 50 -4.18 0.49 0.90
N THR A 51 -4.87 0.56 -0.23
CA THR A 51 -6.20 -0.06 -0.41
C THR A 51 -6.21 -1.56 -0.12
N TYR A 52 -5.11 -2.26 -0.41
CA TYR A 52 -4.91 -3.67 -0.06
C TYR A 52 -4.92 -3.93 1.45
N THR A 53 -4.54 -2.95 2.26
CA THR A 53 -4.54 -3.03 3.73
C THR A 53 -5.93 -2.83 4.31
N ILE A 54 -6.79 -2.06 3.65
CA ILE A 54 -8.14 -1.70 4.14
C ILE A 54 -9.16 -2.80 3.83
N LYS A 55 -8.86 -3.72 2.90
CA LYS A 55 -9.83 -4.71 2.42
C LYS A 55 -10.25 -5.66 3.55
N GLN A 56 -11.39 -5.36 4.17
CA GLN A 56 -12.04 -6.22 5.15
C GLN A 56 -12.65 -7.43 4.44
N TYR A 57 -12.56 -8.59 5.08
CA TYR A 57 -13.24 -9.80 4.63
C TYR A 57 -14.76 -9.53 4.57
N LYS A 58 -15.38 -9.74 3.41
CA LYS A 58 -16.83 -9.68 3.28
C LYS A 58 -17.36 -11.09 3.53
N ASN A 59 -18.12 -11.28 4.61
CA ASN A 59 -18.84 -12.52 4.85
C ASN A 59 -19.82 -12.74 3.68
N HIS A 60 -19.50 -13.68 2.80
CA HIS A 60 -20.42 -14.13 1.77
C HIS A 60 -21.42 -15.08 2.44
N LYS A 61 -22.72 -14.75 2.43
CA LYS A 61 -23.75 -15.65 2.93
C LYS A 61 -23.64 -16.98 2.18
N SER A 62 -23.35 -18.07 2.87
CA SER A 62 -23.43 -19.41 2.31
C SER A 62 -24.89 -19.67 1.94
N LYS A 63 -25.16 -20.03 0.69
CA LYS A 63 -26.46 -20.57 0.29
C LYS A 63 -26.56 -22.00 0.81
N SER A 64 -26.85 -22.19 2.10
CA SER A 64 -27.34 -23.49 2.57
C SER A 64 -28.77 -23.65 2.06
N LYS A 65 -28.96 -24.44 0.99
CA LYS A 65 -30.29 -24.94 0.66
C LYS A 65 -30.73 -25.84 1.84
N PRO A 66 -31.90 -25.62 2.46
CA PRO A 66 -32.43 -26.63 3.37
C PRO A 66 -32.71 -27.89 2.55
N ASN A 67 -32.23 -29.03 3.03
CA ASN A 67 -32.59 -30.33 2.46
C ASN A 67 -34.10 -30.50 2.61
N ALA A 68 -34.77 -30.76 1.49
CA ALA A 68 -36.16 -31.21 1.45
C ALA A 68 -36.24 -32.68 1.86
#